data_AF-A0A8T4YLD7-F1
#
_entry.id   AF-A0A8T4YLD7-F1
#
_cell.length_a   1.000
_cell.length_b   1.000
_cell.length_c   1.000
_cell.angle_alpha   90.00
_cell.angle_beta   90.00
_cell.angle_gamma   90.00
#
_symmetry.space_group_name_H-M   'P 1'
#
loop_
_entity.id
_entity.type
_entity.pdbx_description
1 polymer ?
#
loop_
_entity_poly.entity_id
_entity_poly.type
_entity_poly.pdbx_seq_one_letter_code
_entity_poly.pdbx_strand_id
1 'polypeptide(L)'
;MLTRLKAKVQSAIKTQAQTANKLGLTPDVISAIGIMLALFSAIAYANGRQNVTLALAVFLLLLSGYCDILDGALARLYQKATSFGGFLDSLLDRYADSAIYVGIILGELCSASWGLIALIGSLLVSYSRARAEAVGIKMETVGLAERAERIIIIAVTSIAEIFFAGIIEAGMILLAVFTNLTVLQRSLYAYKTLKKKGEAKPES
;
A
#
# COMPACT_ATOMS: atom_id res chain seq x y z
N MET A 1 6.27 -14.45 -21.74
CA MET A 1 7.38 -14.03 -20.84
C MET A 1 6.88 -13.64 -19.45
N LEU A 2 5.90 -12.74 -19.33
CA LEU A 2 5.33 -12.27 -18.06
C LEU A 2 4.76 -13.39 -17.15
N THR A 3 4.14 -14.42 -17.73
CA THR A 3 3.60 -15.57 -16.99
C THR A 3 4.68 -16.42 -16.31
N ARG A 4 5.84 -16.60 -16.97
CA ARG A 4 6.98 -17.35 -16.40
C ARG A 4 7.67 -16.56 -15.29
N LEU A 5 7.75 -15.23 -15.45
CA LEU A 5 8.28 -14.34 -14.41
C LEU A 5 7.40 -14.37 -13.16
N LYS A 6 6.07 -14.24 -13.33
CA LYS A 6 5.11 -14.37 -12.22
C LYS A 6 5.24 -15.70 -11.49
N ALA A 7 5.34 -16.81 -12.22
CA ALA A 7 5.52 -18.14 -11.63
C ALA A 7 6.84 -18.26 -10.85
N LYS A 8 7.94 -17.69 -11.36
CA LYS A 8 9.25 -17.72 -10.70
C LYS A 8 9.26 -16.89 -9.42
N VAL A 9 8.66 -15.70 -9.45
CA VAL A 9 8.48 -14.83 -8.27
C VAL A 9 7.62 -15.51 -7.22
N GLN A 10 6.47 -16.09 -7.61
CA GLN A 10 5.61 -16.84 -6.69
C GLN A 10 6.31 -18.04 -6.07
N SER A 11 7.11 -18.77 -6.86
CA SER A 11 7.91 -19.88 -6.35
C SER A 11 8.96 -19.42 -5.34
N ALA A 12 9.64 -18.30 -5.60
CA ALA A 12 10.64 -17.75 -4.68
C ALA A 12 10.01 -17.31 -3.35
N ILE A 13 8.89 -16.58 -3.42
CA ILE A 13 8.13 -16.15 -2.23
C ILE A 13 7.64 -17.36 -1.44
N LYS A 14 7.18 -18.42 -2.12
CA LYS A 14 6.76 -19.68 -1.46
C LYS A 14 7.92 -20.32 -0.69
N THR A 15 9.10 -20.40 -1.29
CA THR A 15 10.29 -20.95 -0.63
C THR A 15 10.69 -20.11 0.58
N GLN A 16 10.66 -18.78 0.46
CA GLN A 16 10.96 -17.86 1.56
C GLN A 16 9.96 -18.01 2.70
N ALA A 17 8.66 -18.08 2.39
CA ALA A 17 7.60 -18.32 3.37
C ALA A 17 7.78 -19.68 4.07
N GLN A 18 8.15 -20.74 3.35
CA GLN A 18 8.44 -22.04 3.95
C GLN A 18 9.63 -21.97 4.92
N THR A 19 10.69 -21.26 4.56
CA THR A 19 11.85 -21.04 5.45
C THR A 19 11.47 -20.23 6.68
N ALA A 20 10.71 -19.14 6.52
CA ALA A 20 10.22 -18.33 7.64
C ALA A 20 9.37 -19.17 8.63
N ASN A 21 8.48 -20.02 8.12
CA ASN A 21 7.69 -20.92 8.98
C ASN A 21 8.56 -21.98 9.68
N LYS A 22 9.62 -22.47 9.03
CA LYS A 22 10.60 -23.37 9.68
C LYS A 22 11.36 -22.69 10.82
N LEU A 23 11.54 -21.38 10.76
CA LEU A 23 12.11 -20.56 11.83
C LEU A 23 11.09 -20.21 12.93
N GLY A 24 9.86 -20.71 12.85
CA GLY A 24 8.81 -20.46 13.83
C GLY A 24 8.07 -19.12 13.66
N LEU A 25 8.31 -18.38 12.58
CA LEU A 25 7.64 -17.11 12.33
C LEU A 25 6.18 -17.34 11.90
N THR A 26 5.26 -16.59 12.52
CA THR A 26 3.84 -16.56 12.16
C THR A 26 3.55 -15.36 11.24
N PRO A 27 2.45 -15.38 10.45
CA PRO A 27 2.03 -14.21 9.67
C PRO A 27 1.96 -12.95 10.53
N ASP A 28 1.28 -13.00 11.68
CA ASP A 28 1.08 -11.86 12.57
C ASP A 28 2.41 -11.25 13.07
N VAL A 29 3.43 -12.08 13.33
CA VAL A 29 4.76 -11.60 13.72
C VAL A 29 5.44 -10.86 12.56
N ILE A 30 5.32 -11.36 11.33
CA ILE A 30 5.89 -10.70 10.15
C ILE A 30 5.16 -9.39 9.87
N SER A 31 3.83 -9.35 9.97
CA SER A 31 3.04 -8.11 9.83
C SER A 31 3.46 -7.07 10.88
N ALA A 32 3.63 -7.49 12.14
CA ALA A 32 4.10 -6.60 13.21
C ALA A 32 5.49 -6.02 12.93
N ILE A 33 6.42 -6.85 12.41
CA ILE A 33 7.74 -6.38 11.97
C ILE A 33 7.59 -5.39 10.81
N GLY A 34 6.74 -5.69 9.83
CA GLY A 34 6.45 -4.82 8.69
C GLY A 34 5.97 -3.43 9.11
N ILE A 35 5.05 -3.37 10.08
CA ILE A 35 4.54 -2.12 10.65
C ILE A 35 5.66 -1.35 11.36
N MET A 36 6.47 -2.01 12.18
CA MET A 36 7.59 -1.35 12.87
C MET A 36 8.61 -0.77 11.88
N LEU A 37 8.89 -1.48 10.79
CA LEU A 37 9.75 -0.99 9.71
C LEU A 37 9.16 0.23 9.01
N ALA A 38 7.85 0.25 8.75
CA ALA A 38 7.17 1.43 8.19
C ALA A 38 7.26 2.64 9.13
N LEU A 39 7.08 2.44 10.44
CA LEU A 39 7.22 3.52 11.43
C LEU A 39 8.64 4.08 11.48
N PHE A 40 9.67 3.21 11.47
CA PHE A 40 11.05 3.66 11.40
C PHE A 40 11.38 4.35 10.07
N SER A 41 10.82 3.88 8.95
CA SER A 41 10.92 4.55 7.65
C SER A 41 10.30 5.95 7.71
N ALA A 42 9.11 6.11 8.29
CA ALA A 42 8.45 7.39 8.48
C ALA A 42 9.30 8.38 9.30
N ILE A 43 9.90 7.91 10.41
CA ILE A 43 10.81 8.71 11.22
C ILE A 43 12.05 9.12 10.41
N ALA A 44 12.60 8.20 9.62
CA ALA A 44 13.74 8.50 8.75
C ALA A 44 13.39 9.54 7.67
N TYR A 45 12.20 9.46 7.06
CA TYR A 45 11.69 10.49 6.15
C TYR A 45 11.51 11.84 6.84
N ALA A 46 10.99 11.86 8.08
CA ALA A 46 10.82 13.09 8.86
C ALA A 46 12.15 13.78 9.17
N ASN A 47 13.27 13.04 9.16
CA ASN A 47 14.62 13.56 9.34
C ASN A 47 15.40 13.61 8.01
N GLY A 48 14.73 13.42 6.88
CA GLY A 48 15.29 13.06 5.58
C GLY A 48 16.08 14.14 4.84
N ARG A 49 16.50 15.23 5.50
CA ARG A 49 17.29 16.31 4.88
C ARG A 49 18.70 15.86 4.45
N GLN A 50 19.17 14.71 4.94
CA GLN A 50 20.45 14.12 4.55
C GLN A 50 20.24 12.89 3.65
N ASN A 51 21.10 12.73 2.63
CA ASN A 51 21.02 11.62 1.68
C ASN A 51 21.09 10.24 2.37
N VAL A 52 21.85 10.12 3.46
CA VAL A 52 21.99 8.86 4.22
C VAL A 52 20.69 8.49 4.93
N THR A 53 20.05 9.45 5.59
CA THR A 53 18.76 9.24 6.26
C THR A 53 17.65 8.91 5.26
N LEU A 54 17.69 9.52 4.08
CA LEU A 54 16.74 9.25 3.02
C LEU A 54 16.93 7.85 2.41
N ALA A 55 18.18 7.43 2.17
CA ALA A 55 18.48 6.08 1.71
C ALA A 55 18.00 5.02 2.70
N LEU A 56 18.19 5.26 4.00
CA LEU A 56 17.66 4.41 5.06
C LEU A 56 16.11 4.38 5.05
N ALA A 57 15.47 5.53 4.88
CA ALA A 57 14.01 5.63 4.82
C ALA A 57 13.43 4.75 3.70
N VAL A 58 13.99 4.83 2.49
CA VAL A 58 13.55 4.01 1.35
C VAL A 58 13.81 2.53 1.58
N PHE A 59 14.99 2.18 2.11
CA PHE A 59 15.32 0.79 2.38
C PHE A 59 14.32 0.16 3.36
N LEU A 60 14.00 0.87 4.45
CA LEU A 60 13.01 0.43 5.44
C LEU A 60 11.60 0.33 4.86
N LEU A 61 11.20 1.28 4.00
CA LEU A 61 9.91 1.25 3.30
C LEU A 61 9.77 0.00 2.43
N LEU A 62 10.80 -0.30 1.62
CA LEU A 62 10.80 -1.46 0.74
C LEU A 62 10.83 -2.78 1.53
N LEU A 63 11.56 -2.81 2.66
CA LEU A 63 11.59 -3.97 3.53
C LEU A 63 10.24 -4.22 4.21
N SER A 64 9.55 -3.15 4.64
CA SER A 64 8.18 -3.20 5.15
C SER A 64 7.23 -3.79 4.11
N GLY A 65 7.21 -3.26 2.88
CA GLY A 65 6.38 -3.80 1.81
C GLY A 65 6.72 -5.25 1.42
N TYR A 66 7.96 -5.68 1.62
CA TYR A 66 8.34 -7.09 1.45
C TYR A 66 7.78 -7.99 2.56
N CYS A 67 7.74 -7.52 3.82
CA CYS A 67 7.09 -8.23 4.92
C CYS A 67 5.60 -8.51 4.61
N ASP A 68 4.87 -7.54 4.06
CA ASP A 68 3.44 -7.68 3.71
C ASP A 68 3.17 -8.64 2.54
N ILE A 69 4.19 -8.88 1.71
CA ILE A 69 4.10 -9.92 0.67
C ILE A 69 4.31 -11.29 1.30
N LEU A 70 5.24 -11.37 2.27
CA LEU A 70 5.66 -12.60 2.91
C LEU A 70 4.63 -13.12 3.93
N ASP A 71 4.04 -12.24 4.74
CA ASP A 71 2.99 -12.60 5.69
C ASP A 71 1.72 -13.13 4.99
N GLY A 72 1.29 -12.50 3.89
CA GLY A 72 0.16 -12.90 3.10
C GLY A 72 0.44 -14.22 2.38
N ALA A 73 1.69 -14.46 1.97
CA ALA A 73 2.10 -15.77 1.47
C ALA A 73 2.06 -16.84 2.55
N LEU A 74 2.56 -16.57 3.76
CA LEU A 74 2.46 -17.49 4.91
C LEU A 74 1.02 -17.82 5.28
N ALA A 75 0.17 -16.79 5.40
CA ALA A 75 -1.24 -16.95 5.76
C ALA A 75 -1.98 -17.83 4.75
N ARG A 76 -1.72 -17.65 3.45
CA ARG A 76 -2.29 -18.47 2.36
C ARG A 76 -1.75 -19.89 2.36
N LEU A 77 -0.43 -20.08 2.51
CA LEU A 77 0.20 -21.40 2.43
C LEU A 77 -0.17 -22.31 3.60
N TYR A 78 -0.31 -21.74 4.79
CA TYR A 78 -0.57 -22.49 6.03
C TYR A 78 -2.02 -22.38 6.52
N GLN A 79 -2.92 -21.80 5.71
CA GLN A 79 -4.35 -21.62 6.04
C GLN A 79 -4.58 -20.98 7.43
N LYS A 80 -3.70 -20.06 7.82
CA LYS A 80 -3.76 -19.37 9.13
C LYS A 80 -4.56 -18.06 9.08
N ALA A 81 -5.21 -17.76 7.94
CA ALA A 81 -5.98 -16.53 7.79
C ALA A 81 -7.25 -16.56 8.65
N THR A 82 -7.42 -15.55 9.51
CA THR A 82 -8.65 -15.34 10.30
C THR A 82 -9.32 -14.04 9.89
N SER A 83 -10.65 -13.94 10.04
CA SER A 83 -11.39 -12.72 9.69
C SER A 83 -10.95 -11.51 10.52
N PHE A 84 -10.66 -11.71 11.82
CA PHE A 84 -10.16 -10.65 12.68
C PHE A 84 -8.72 -10.26 12.31
N GLY A 85 -7.84 -11.23 12.04
CA GLY A 85 -6.48 -10.97 11.59
C GLY A 85 -6.45 -10.16 10.30
N GLY A 86 -7.25 -10.55 9.29
CA GLY A 86 -7.35 -9.79 8.05
C GLY A 86 -7.92 -8.38 8.22
N PHE A 87 -8.82 -8.16 9.19
CA PHE A 87 -9.29 -6.82 9.55
C PHE A 87 -8.19 -5.98 10.21
N LEU A 88 -7.47 -6.55 11.19
CA LEU A 88 -6.43 -5.87 11.95
C LEU A 88 -5.23 -5.52 11.06
N ASP A 89 -4.77 -6.47 10.25
CA ASP A 89 -3.74 -6.30 9.23
C ASP A 89 -4.06 -5.12 8.32
N SER A 90 -5.26 -5.16 7.75
CA SER A 90 -5.83 -4.05 7.00
C SER A 90 -5.78 -2.72 7.75
N LEU A 91 -6.25 -2.66 8.99
CA LEU A 91 -6.28 -1.42 9.77
C LEU A 91 -4.87 -0.86 10.01
N LEU A 92 -3.93 -1.73 10.40
CA LEU A 92 -2.56 -1.35 10.71
C LEU A 92 -1.78 -0.93 9.46
N ASP A 93 -2.02 -1.57 8.31
CA ASP A 93 -1.51 -1.14 7.00
C ASP A 93 -1.85 0.32 6.70
N ARG A 94 -3.07 0.76 7.06
CA ARG A 94 -3.49 2.15 6.84
C ARG A 94 -2.75 3.11 7.76
N TYR A 95 -2.45 2.72 8.99
CA TYR A 95 -1.60 3.53 9.88
C TYR A 95 -0.16 3.56 9.39
N ALA A 96 0.40 2.42 8.98
CA ALA A 96 1.75 2.30 8.44
C ALA A 96 1.93 3.14 7.18
N ASP A 97 1.05 2.98 6.19
CA ASP A 97 1.03 3.80 4.98
C ASP A 97 0.96 5.29 5.36
N SER A 98 0.01 5.69 6.22
CA SER A 98 -0.18 7.10 6.62
C SER A 98 1.04 7.70 7.30
N ALA A 99 1.74 6.92 8.15
CA ALA A 99 2.95 7.37 8.82
C ALA A 99 4.03 7.77 7.81
N ILE A 100 4.18 7.04 6.69
CA ILE A 100 5.13 7.38 5.63
C ILE A 100 4.81 8.75 5.02
N TYR A 101 3.56 9.02 4.65
CA TYR A 101 3.14 10.32 4.12
C TYR A 101 3.39 11.44 5.14
N VAL A 102 3.05 11.21 6.41
CA VAL A 102 3.32 12.17 7.50
C VAL A 102 4.82 12.42 7.64
N GLY A 103 5.65 11.38 7.60
CA GLY A 103 7.11 11.49 7.64
C GLY A 103 7.65 12.35 6.50
N ILE A 104 7.18 12.13 5.27
CA ILE A 104 7.56 12.92 4.10
C ILE A 104 7.17 14.40 4.26
N ILE A 105 5.97 14.67 4.78
CA ILE A 105 5.49 16.05 5.05
C ILE A 105 6.33 16.72 6.14
N LEU A 106 6.54 16.05 7.27
CA LEU A 106 7.31 16.58 8.41
C LEU A 106 8.79 16.77 8.07
N GLY A 107 9.32 15.96 7.15
CA GLY A 107 10.67 16.11 6.62
C GLY A 107 10.82 17.25 5.62
N GLU A 108 9.74 17.97 5.31
CA GLU A 108 9.70 19.05 4.30
C GLU A 108 10.17 18.59 2.92
N LEU A 109 10.00 17.30 2.61
CA LEU A 109 10.39 16.69 1.33
C LEU A 109 9.37 16.95 0.21
N CYS A 110 8.23 17.55 0.57
CA CYS A 110 7.21 18.03 -0.36
C CYS A 110 6.41 19.17 0.29
N SER A 111 5.70 19.96 -0.51
CA SER A 111 4.68 20.87 0.02
C SER A 111 3.65 20.10 0.86
N ALA A 112 3.39 20.59 2.08
CA ALA A 112 2.38 20.01 2.97
C ALA A 112 1.00 19.90 2.31
N SER A 113 0.64 20.83 1.44
CA SER A 113 -0.61 20.80 0.69
C SER A 113 -0.72 19.55 -0.21
N TRP A 114 0.30 19.30 -1.03
CA TRP A 114 0.36 18.12 -1.91
C TRP A 114 0.48 16.82 -1.12
N GLY A 115 1.30 16.80 -0.06
CA GLY A 115 1.43 15.64 0.81
C GLY A 115 0.10 15.25 1.47
N LEU A 116 -0.67 16.23 1.97
CA LEU A 116 -1.99 16.00 2.57
C LEU A 116 -3.01 15.50 1.55
N ILE A 117 -3.04 16.07 0.34
CA ILE A 117 -3.95 15.61 -0.73
C ILE A 117 -3.63 14.16 -1.14
N ALA A 118 -2.34 13.80 -1.22
CA ALA A 118 -1.90 12.44 -1.50
C ALA A 118 -2.25 11.46 -0.39
N LEU A 119 -2.09 11.86 0.88
CA LEU A 119 -2.49 11.06 2.05
C LEU A 119 -4.00 10.79 2.05
N ILE A 120 -4.81 11.85 1.89
CA ILE A 120 -6.28 11.74 1.83
C ILE A 120 -6.69 10.80 0.69
N GLY A 121 -6.12 11.01 -0.50
CA GLY A 121 -6.38 10.17 -1.67
C GLY A 121 -6.02 8.71 -1.40
N SER A 122 -4.84 8.43 -0.85
CA SER A 122 -4.37 7.08 -0.50
C SER A 122 -5.35 6.36 0.46
N LEU A 123 -5.80 7.04 1.51
CA LEU A 123 -6.79 6.51 2.45
C LEU A 123 -8.16 6.27 1.79
N LEU A 124 -8.62 7.20 0.96
CA LEU A 124 -9.89 7.09 0.26
C LEU A 124 -9.89 6.01 -0.82
N VAL A 125 -8.74 5.72 -1.46
CA VAL A 125 -8.59 4.58 -2.35
C VAL A 125 -8.92 3.29 -1.59
N SER A 126 -8.30 3.08 -0.42
CA SER A 126 -8.55 1.90 0.43
C SER A 126 -9.98 1.86 0.97
N TYR A 127 -10.51 3.00 1.43
CA TYR A 127 -11.87 3.10 1.97
C TYR A 127 -12.94 2.82 0.91
N SER A 128 -12.83 3.43 -0.28
CA SER A 128 -13.80 3.24 -1.36
C SER A 128 -13.91 1.78 -1.79
N ARG A 129 -12.79 1.04 -1.80
CA ARG A 129 -12.79 -0.41 -2.03
C ARG A 129 -13.52 -1.15 -0.91
N ALA A 130 -13.12 -0.95 0.35
CA ALA A 130 -13.72 -1.64 1.48
C ALA A 130 -15.23 -1.36 1.58
N ARG A 131 -15.66 -0.11 1.34
CA ARG A 131 -17.07 0.28 1.39
C ARG A 131 -17.88 -0.33 0.24
N ALA A 132 -17.31 -0.40 -0.95
CA ALA A 132 -17.96 -1.04 -2.09
C ALA A 132 -18.09 -2.56 -1.91
N GLU A 133 -17.06 -3.22 -1.38
CA GLU A 133 -17.09 -4.65 -1.06
C GLU A 133 -18.14 -4.95 0.03
N ALA A 134 -18.30 -4.07 1.02
CA ALA A 134 -19.33 -4.19 2.06
C ALA A 134 -20.77 -4.12 1.51
N VAL A 135 -20.99 -3.49 0.35
CA VAL A 135 -22.29 -3.48 -0.36
C VAL A 135 -22.37 -4.51 -1.51
N GLY A 136 -21.45 -5.48 -1.52
CA GLY A 136 -21.45 -6.60 -2.46
C GLY A 136 -21.01 -6.23 -3.88
N ILE A 137 -20.11 -5.25 -4.02
CA ILE A 137 -19.46 -4.89 -5.29
C ILE A 137 -18.00 -5.33 -5.22
N LYS A 138 -17.58 -6.21 -6.13
CA LYS A 138 -16.18 -6.62 -6.24
C LYS A 138 -15.36 -5.49 -6.88
N MET A 139 -14.24 -5.13 -6.26
CA MET A 139 -13.39 -3.98 -6.63
C MET A 139 -11.96 -4.36 -7.03
N GLU A 140 -11.65 -5.65 -7.15
CA GLU A 140 -10.30 -6.20 -7.38
C GLU A 140 -9.61 -5.70 -8.67
N THR A 141 -10.34 -5.14 -9.63
CA THR A 141 -9.81 -4.70 -10.94
C THR A 141 -10.00 -3.23 -11.23
N VAL A 142 -10.52 -2.45 -10.26
CA VAL A 142 -10.93 -1.05 -10.51
C VAL A 142 -9.99 -0.11 -9.76
N GLY A 143 -9.18 0.63 -10.52
CA GLY A 143 -8.30 1.67 -10.01
C GLY A 143 -6.87 1.56 -10.53
N LEU A 144 -6.19 2.70 -10.65
CA LEU A 144 -4.83 2.77 -11.20
C LEU A 144 -3.75 2.85 -10.11
N ALA A 145 -4.09 3.39 -8.93
CA ALA A 145 -3.16 3.61 -7.83
C ALA A 145 -3.43 2.68 -6.65
N GLU A 146 -3.22 1.37 -6.83
CA GLU A 146 -3.25 0.44 -5.70
C GLU A 146 -2.01 0.61 -4.79
N ARG A 147 -1.96 -0.17 -3.72
CA ARG A 147 -0.96 0.01 -2.67
C ARG A 147 0.47 -0.20 -3.19
N ALA A 148 0.68 -1.22 -4.02
CA ALA A 148 1.99 -1.53 -4.58
C ALA A 148 2.51 -0.38 -5.47
N GLU A 149 1.66 0.20 -6.31
CA GLU A 149 2.02 1.34 -7.17
C GLU A 149 2.41 2.55 -6.34
N ARG A 150 1.69 2.83 -5.24
CA ARG A 150 2.04 3.94 -4.34
C ARG A 150 3.40 3.74 -3.69
N ILE A 151 3.68 2.55 -3.15
CA ILE A 151 4.98 2.23 -2.53
C ILE A 151 6.10 2.35 -3.56
N ILE A 152 5.89 1.86 -4.79
CA ILE A 152 6.87 1.97 -5.88
C ILE A 152 7.15 3.42 -6.25
N ILE A 153 6.11 4.25 -6.38
CA ILE A 153 6.28 5.68 -6.70
C ILE A 153 7.12 6.35 -5.62
N ILE A 154 6.77 6.18 -4.34
CA ILE A 154 7.52 6.76 -3.22
C ILE A 154 8.97 6.26 -3.24
N ALA A 155 9.20 4.96 -3.39
CA ALA A 155 10.55 4.40 -3.37
C ALA A 155 11.40 4.92 -4.54
N VAL A 156 10.87 4.95 -5.76
CA VAL A 156 11.58 5.44 -6.95
C VAL A 156 11.89 6.93 -6.82
N THR A 157 10.91 7.73 -6.38
CA THR A 157 11.11 9.18 -6.25
C THR A 157 12.12 9.50 -5.16
N SER A 158 12.10 8.76 -4.06
CA SER A 158 13.06 8.94 -2.97
C SER A 158 14.48 8.46 -3.32
N ILE A 159 14.64 7.42 -4.15
CA ILE A 159 15.97 7.05 -4.67
C ILE A 159 16.48 8.12 -5.63
N ALA A 160 15.62 8.65 -6.49
CA ALA A 160 15.98 9.70 -7.44
C ALA A 160 16.33 11.02 -6.72
N GLU A 161 15.65 11.33 -5.61
CA GLU A 161 15.92 12.51 -4.77
C GLU A 161 17.38 12.60 -4.30
N ILE A 162 18.01 11.45 -4.05
CA ILE A 162 19.42 11.37 -3.63
C ILE A 162 20.34 12.01 -4.69
N PHE A 163 19.94 11.98 -5.96
CA PHE A 163 20.70 12.50 -7.09
C PHE A 163 20.17 13.85 -7.60
N PHE A 164 18.86 14.09 -7.49
CA PHE A 164 18.19 15.28 -8.01
C PHE A 164 17.16 15.80 -7.00
N ALA A 165 17.29 17.04 -6.55
CA ALA A 165 16.35 17.62 -5.60
C ALA A 165 14.96 17.86 -6.21
N GLY A 166 13.90 17.67 -5.41
CA GLY A 166 12.51 17.98 -5.76
C GLY A 166 11.75 16.85 -6.47
N ILE A 167 12.33 15.66 -6.59
CA ILE A 167 11.70 14.49 -7.20
C ILE A 167 10.66 13.85 -6.26
N ILE A 168 10.88 13.84 -4.94
CA ILE A 168 9.86 13.41 -3.97
C ILE A 168 8.63 14.31 -4.10
N GLU A 169 8.79 15.63 -4.19
CA GLU A 169 7.67 16.54 -4.40
C GLU A 169 6.89 16.21 -5.67
N ALA A 170 7.57 16.00 -6.80
CA ALA A 170 6.94 15.56 -8.03
C ALA A 170 6.19 14.21 -7.86
N GLY A 171 6.77 13.27 -7.12
CA GLY A 171 6.15 12.01 -6.72
C GLY A 171 4.88 12.18 -5.91
N MET A 172 4.90 13.09 -4.93
CA MET A 172 3.75 13.42 -4.09
C MET A 172 2.63 14.08 -4.87
N ILE A 173 2.94 14.97 -5.82
CA ILE A 173 1.96 15.56 -6.73
C ILE A 173 1.34 14.46 -7.61
N LEU A 174 2.16 13.56 -8.16
CA LEU A 174 1.69 12.44 -8.97
C LEU A 174 0.73 11.54 -8.18
N LEU A 175 1.08 11.21 -6.93
CA LEU A 175 0.24 10.43 -6.02
C LEU A 175 -1.05 11.15 -5.69
N ALA A 176 -1.00 12.45 -5.37
CA ALA A 176 -2.17 13.27 -5.12
C ALA A 176 -3.17 13.19 -6.28
N VAL A 177 -2.69 13.32 -7.52
CA VAL A 177 -3.53 13.22 -8.71
C VAL A 177 -4.07 11.80 -8.90
N PHE A 178 -3.20 10.78 -8.96
CA PHE A 178 -3.63 9.43 -9.31
C PHE A 178 -4.50 8.74 -8.26
N THR A 179 -4.24 8.99 -6.97
CA THR A 179 -5.07 8.42 -5.90
C THR A 179 -6.47 9.01 -5.92
N ASN A 180 -6.61 10.33 -6.04
CA ASN A 180 -7.93 10.98 -6.12
C ASN A 180 -8.69 10.64 -7.42
N LEU A 181 -7.98 10.52 -8.55
CA LEU A 181 -8.59 10.00 -9.78
C LEU A 181 -9.07 8.55 -9.61
N THR A 182 -8.30 7.70 -8.91
CA THR A 182 -8.71 6.32 -8.60
C THR A 182 -9.95 6.29 -7.71
N VAL A 183 -10.06 7.18 -6.72
CA VAL A 183 -11.27 7.32 -5.89
C VAL A 183 -12.48 7.67 -6.75
N LEU A 184 -12.33 8.62 -7.68
CA LEU A 184 -13.41 8.98 -8.61
C LEU A 184 -13.82 7.79 -9.49
N GLN A 185 -12.85 7.06 -10.05
CA GLN A 185 -13.09 5.86 -10.85
C GLN A 185 -13.88 4.79 -10.06
N ARG A 186 -13.46 4.51 -8.83
CA ARG A 186 -14.13 3.55 -7.94
C ARG A 186 -15.55 3.99 -7.60
N SER A 187 -15.74 5.27 -7.28
CA SER A 187 -17.06 5.84 -6.97
C SER A 187 -18.02 5.78 -8.17
N LEU A 188 -17.55 6.14 -9.37
CA LEU A 188 -18.36 6.06 -10.59
C LEU A 188 -18.70 4.61 -10.95
N TYR A 189 -17.77 3.68 -10.78
CA TYR A 189 -18.01 2.26 -10.99
C TYR A 189 -19.04 1.70 -9.99
N ALA A 190 -18.92 2.06 -8.71
CA ALA A 190 -19.88 1.68 -7.69
C ALA A 190 -21.29 2.22 -8.00
N TYR A 191 -21.39 3.51 -8.37
CA TYR A 191 -22.66 4.14 -8.77
C TYR A 191 -23.33 3.40 -9.94
N LYS A 192 -22.59 3.14 -11.03
CA LYS A 192 -23.12 2.43 -12.21
C LYS A 192 -23.58 1.02 -11.86
N THR A 193 -22.82 0.32 -11.03
CA THR A 193 -23.13 -1.07 -10.62
C THR A 193 -24.38 -1.11 -9.73
N LEU A 194 -24.52 -0.18 -8.79
CA LEU A 194 -25.68 -0.09 -7.90
C LEU A 194 -26.94 0.32 -8.65
N LYS A 195 -26.84 1.28 -9.58
CA LYS A 195 -27.96 1.69 -10.43
C LYS A 195 -28.49 0.52 -11.26
N LYS A 196 -27.58 -0.24 -11.90
CA LYS A 196 -27.94 -1.45 -12.66
C LYS A 196 -28.59 -2.54 -11.79
N LYS A 197 -28.12 -2.72 -10.55
CA LYS A 197 -28.76 -3.65 -9.59
C LYS A 197 -30.14 -3.17 -9.14
N GLY A 198 -30.33 -1.87 -8.98
CA GLY A 198 -31.62 -1.26 -8.63
C GLY A 198 -32.66 -1.36 -9.75
N GLU A 199 -32.22 -1.21 -11.01
CA GLU A 199 -33.07 -1.39 -12.21
C GLU A 199 -33.39 -2.86 -12.51
N ALA A 200 -32.63 -3.81 -11.95
CA ALA A 200 -32.80 -5.25 -12.17
C ALA A 200 -33.70 -5.97 -11.14
N LYS A 201 -34.40 -5.25 -10.25
CA LYS A 201 -35.55 -5.81 -9.53
C LYS A 201 -36.79 -5.69 -10.44
N PRO A 202 -37.32 -6.78 -11.02
CA PRO A 202 -38.68 -6.74 -11.54
C PRO A 202 -39.64 -6.54 -10.36
N GLU A 203 -40.72 -5.80 -10.60
CA GLU A 203 -41.87 -5.72 -9.70
C GLU A 203 -42.38 -7.13 -9.34
N SER A 204 -42.71 -7.28 -8.05
CA SER A 204 -43.52 -8.35 -7.42
C SER A 204 -43.22 -9.81 -7.75
#